data_AF-A0A2L2WR55-F1
#
_entry.id   AF-A0A2L2WR55-F1
#
_cell.length_a   1.000
_cell.length_b   1.000
_cell.length_c   1.000
_cell.angle_alpha   90.00
_cell.angle_beta   90.00
_cell.angle_gamma   90.00
#
_symmetry.space_group_name_H-M   'P 1'
#
loop_
_entity.id
_entity.type
_entity.pdbx_description
1 polymer ?
#
loop_
_entity_poly.entity_id
_entity_poly.type
_entity_poly.pdbx_seq_one_letter_code
_entity_poly.pdbx_strand_id
1 'polypeptide(L)'
;MWKITGVKATPFGIADKKQAYSIKLKNKTLAPLVSLSADGRLLSVNGNVEVTEDILPSARVIADTTKFLNPTDYKTEEILAAGSIAKMAELTANEIYDIRENRSLLTKGQADFMPKDGQQLKLMLNQLDTQENALLQLFRGTKKTDTHVFTLDYVPDSETKGEILFRFSKHLGLVKNDNVAGEPYTIEVKDLKALPNVETISKPKDKKVEDLRYTVPGKGEIILRHNGQEVYKSTLPMAQFGRVEHLGGDLFNKKSTTRVYLSPSTGAITKIEGE
;
A
#
# COMPACT_ATOMS: atom_id res chain seq x y z
N MET A 1 -15.46 10.29 10.92
CA MET A 1 -14.44 11.30 10.54
C MET A 1 -13.29 10.56 9.89
N TRP A 2 -12.84 11.05 8.74
CA TRP A 2 -11.77 10.45 7.96
C TRP A 2 -10.40 10.79 8.55
N LYS A 3 -9.50 9.80 8.55
CA LYS A 3 -8.10 9.97 8.94
C LYS A 3 -7.23 9.15 8.00
N ILE A 4 -6.14 9.75 7.53
CA ILE A 4 -5.10 9.03 6.81
C ILE A 4 -4.31 8.19 7.83
N THR A 5 -4.31 6.87 7.64
CA THR A 5 -3.61 5.92 8.52
C THR A 5 -2.24 5.53 7.98
N GLY A 6 -2.02 5.67 6.67
CA GLY A 6 -0.73 5.41 6.03
C GLY A 6 -0.70 5.89 4.58
N VAL A 7 0.51 6.14 4.11
CA VAL A 7 0.81 6.49 2.71
C VAL A 7 1.94 5.57 2.26
N LYS A 8 1.82 5.03 1.04
CA LYS A 8 2.84 4.20 0.40
C LYS A 8 2.97 4.59 -1.06
N ALA A 9 4.20 4.65 -1.55
CA ALA A 9 4.49 4.79 -2.97
C ALA A 9 4.98 3.45 -3.52
N THR A 10 4.43 3.03 -4.65
CA THR A 10 4.85 1.83 -5.38
C THR A 10 5.32 2.26 -6.77
N PRO A 11 6.58 1.99 -7.15
CA PRO A 11 7.05 2.31 -8.49
C PRO A 11 6.41 1.37 -9.50
N PHE A 12 6.02 1.90 -10.66
CA PHE A 12 5.48 1.12 -11.77
C PHE A 12 6.02 1.66 -13.09
N GLY A 13 6.09 0.79 -14.10
CA GLY A 13 6.55 1.15 -15.44
C GLY A 13 5.38 1.37 -16.38
N ILE A 14 5.57 2.21 -17.39
CA ILE A 14 4.71 2.36 -18.57
C ILE A 14 5.62 2.40 -19.81
N ALA A 15 5.23 1.76 -20.91
CA ALA A 15 5.95 1.83 -22.17
C ALA A 15 5.98 3.27 -22.72
N ASP A 16 7.17 3.75 -23.09
CA ASP A 16 7.33 5.04 -23.75
C ASP A 16 6.89 4.94 -25.21
N LYS A 17 5.72 5.53 -25.52
CA LYS A 17 5.13 5.53 -26.87
C LYS A 17 5.98 6.30 -27.90
N LYS A 18 6.97 7.09 -27.48
CA LYS A 18 7.88 7.81 -28.38
C LYS A 18 9.09 6.97 -28.80
N GLN A 19 9.31 5.82 -28.18
CA GLN A 19 10.44 4.95 -28.46
C GLN A 19 9.98 3.59 -28.98
N ALA A 20 10.59 3.15 -30.08
CA ALA A 20 10.34 1.83 -30.66
C ALA A 20 11.68 1.16 -31.00
N TYR A 21 11.76 -0.13 -30.67
CA TYR A 21 12.95 -0.94 -30.87
C TYR A 21 12.59 -2.18 -31.68
N SER A 22 13.51 -2.63 -32.54
CA SER A 22 13.32 -3.80 -33.39
C SER A 22 14.44 -4.80 -33.17
N ILE A 23 14.07 -6.07 -32.97
CA ILE A 23 15.02 -7.18 -32.87
C ILE A 23 15.02 -7.91 -34.21
N LYS A 24 16.14 -7.88 -34.93
CA LYS A 24 16.28 -8.60 -36.19
C LYS A 24 16.58 -10.07 -35.92
N LEU A 25 15.68 -10.94 -36.33
CA LEU A 25 15.91 -12.38 -36.35
C LEU A 25 16.79 -12.72 -37.56
N LYS A 26 18.03 -13.18 -37.32
CA LYS A 26 18.93 -13.64 -38.38
C LYS A 26 18.73 -15.13 -38.63
N ASN A 27 18.70 -15.54 -39.90
CA ASN A 27 18.68 -16.96 -40.25
C ASN A 27 19.98 -17.65 -39.79
N LYS A 28 19.87 -18.85 -39.19
CA LYS A 28 20.97 -19.68 -38.65
C LYS A 28 21.64 -19.15 -37.37
N THR A 29 21.06 -18.18 -36.64
CA THR A 29 21.43 -17.89 -35.24
C THR A 29 20.42 -18.54 -34.30
N LEU A 30 20.77 -18.76 -33.03
CA LEU A 30 19.75 -18.97 -32.00
C LEU A 30 18.82 -17.76 -32.07
N ALA A 31 17.51 -17.98 -32.26
CA ALA A 31 16.56 -16.87 -32.27
C ALA A 31 16.60 -16.23 -30.87
N PRO A 32 16.79 -14.90 -30.74
CA PRO A 32 16.74 -14.25 -29.44
C PRO A 32 15.36 -14.51 -28.84
N LEU A 33 15.33 -15.23 -27.71
CA LEU A 33 14.11 -15.43 -26.94
C LEU A 33 13.89 -14.16 -26.13
N VAL A 34 12.81 -13.42 -26.38
CA VAL A 34 12.49 -12.23 -25.60
C VAL A 34 11.18 -12.39 -24.88
N SER A 35 11.13 -11.87 -23.66
CA SER A 35 9.89 -11.73 -22.89
C SER A 35 9.53 -10.25 -22.83
N LEU A 36 8.26 -9.94 -23.06
CA LEU A 36 7.71 -8.58 -23.02
C LEU A 36 6.65 -8.47 -21.92
N SER A 37 6.51 -7.29 -21.34
CA SER A 37 5.35 -6.93 -20.51
C SER A 37 4.08 -6.83 -21.36
N ALA A 38 2.92 -6.73 -20.71
CA ALA A 38 1.63 -6.61 -21.42
C ALA A 38 1.57 -5.38 -22.34
N ASP A 39 2.32 -4.32 -22.01
CA ASP A 39 2.42 -3.09 -22.80
C ASP A 39 3.66 -3.00 -23.70
N GLY A 40 4.41 -4.10 -23.86
CA GLY A 40 5.49 -4.23 -24.84
C GLY A 40 6.88 -3.78 -24.40
N ARG A 41 7.11 -3.52 -23.10
CA ARG A 41 8.45 -3.28 -22.56
C ARG A 41 9.25 -4.58 -22.50
N LEU A 42 10.55 -4.50 -22.74
CA LEU A 42 11.43 -5.67 -22.70
C LEU A 42 11.70 -6.09 -21.25
N LEU A 43 11.40 -7.35 -20.91
CA LEU A 43 11.63 -7.94 -19.59
C LEU A 43 12.85 -8.88 -19.58
N SER A 44 13.11 -9.56 -20.69
CA SER A 44 14.31 -10.41 -20.80
C SER A 44 14.78 -10.61 -22.24
N VAL A 45 16.05 -10.95 -22.38
CA VAL A 45 16.68 -11.46 -23.60
C VAL A 45 17.38 -12.78 -23.26
N ASN A 46 17.08 -13.83 -24.01
CA ASN A 46 17.51 -15.23 -23.83
C ASN A 46 17.22 -15.85 -22.45
N GLY A 47 16.45 -15.15 -21.59
CA GLY A 47 15.98 -15.62 -20.30
C GLY A 47 14.47 -15.86 -20.32
N ASN A 48 14.01 -16.83 -19.54
CA ASN A 48 12.58 -17.02 -19.31
C ASN A 48 12.18 -16.28 -18.03
N VAL A 49 11.21 -15.38 -18.14
CA VAL A 49 10.62 -14.68 -17.00
C VAL A 49 9.15 -15.08 -16.97
N GLU A 50 8.73 -15.79 -15.93
CA GLU A 50 7.31 -15.81 -15.60
C GLU A 50 6.89 -14.37 -15.36
N VAL A 51 6.02 -13.84 -16.22
CA VAL A 51 5.59 -12.44 -16.18
C VAL A 51 4.96 -12.17 -14.82
N THR A 52 5.78 -11.71 -13.88
CA THR A 52 5.39 -11.34 -12.53
C THR A 52 5.49 -9.82 -12.51
N GLU A 53 4.56 -9.17 -13.19
CA GLU A 53 4.37 -7.74 -12.95
C GLU A 53 3.95 -7.59 -11.49
N ASP A 54 4.63 -6.70 -10.77
CA ASP A 54 4.27 -6.40 -9.39
C ASP A 54 2.79 -6.02 -9.33
N ILE A 55 2.03 -6.67 -8.45
CA ILE A 55 0.60 -6.40 -8.29
C ILE A 55 0.47 -4.96 -7.77
N LEU A 56 0.02 -4.06 -8.65
CA LEU A 56 -0.18 -2.67 -8.30
C LEU A 56 -1.34 -2.54 -7.30
N PRO A 57 -1.22 -1.61 -6.33
CA PRO A 57 -2.27 -1.41 -5.35
C PRO A 57 -3.54 -0.91 -6.03
N SER A 58 -4.67 -1.56 -5.77
CA SER A 58 -5.98 -1.13 -6.25
C SER A 58 -6.81 -0.49 -5.14
N ALA A 59 -7.68 0.44 -5.53
CA ALA A 59 -8.63 1.04 -4.60
C ALA A 59 -9.57 -0.04 -4.04
N ARG A 60 -9.74 -0.05 -2.72
CA ARG A 60 -10.61 -1.02 -2.04
C ARG A 60 -11.14 -0.49 -0.72
N VAL A 61 -12.28 -1.03 -0.30
CA VAL A 61 -12.86 -0.76 1.01
C VAL A 61 -12.80 -2.02 1.84
N ILE A 62 -12.14 -1.92 2.99
CA ILE A 62 -12.10 -2.96 4.01
C ILE A 62 -13.13 -2.55 5.06
N ALA A 63 -14.31 -3.17 4.97
CA ALA A 63 -15.37 -2.93 5.92
C ALA A 63 -14.97 -3.47 7.30
N ASP A 64 -15.33 -2.73 8.33
CA ASP A 64 -15.26 -3.20 9.70
C ASP A 64 -16.28 -4.33 9.87
N THR A 65 -15.78 -5.53 10.14
CA THR A 65 -16.60 -6.72 10.39
C THR A 65 -16.82 -6.96 11.87
N THR A 66 -16.44 -6.01 12.74
CA THR A 66 -16.69 -6.11 14.18
C THR A 66 -18.18 -6.34 14.42
N LYS A 67 -18.50 -7.49 15.01
CA LYS A 67 -19.86 -7.82 15.40
C LYS A 67 -20.23 -6.94 16.59
N PHE A 68 -21.18 -6.04 16.38
CA PHE A 68 -21.78 -5.32 17.50
C PHE A 68 -22.74 -6.26 18.23
N LEU A 69 -22.62 -6.30 19.55
CA LEU A 69 -23.63 -6.92 20.41
C LEU A 69 -24.91 -6.09 20.29
N ASN A 70 -26.07 -6.72 20.27
CA ASN A 70 -27.32 -6.00 20.41
C ASN A 70 -27.56 -5.78 21.92
N PRO A 71 -27.51 -4.54 22.44
CA PRO A 71 -27.66 -4.29 23.87
C PRO A 71 -29.02 -4.73 24.41
N THR A 72 -30.03 -4.82 23.54
CA THR A 72 -31.39 -5.24 23.90
C THR A 72 -31.42 -6.69 24.39
N ASP A 73 -30.54 -7.55 23.86
CA ASP A 73 -30.49 -8.97 24.21
C ASP A 73 -29.96 -9.21 25.64
N TYR A 74 -29.39 -8.17 26.25
CA TYR A 74 -28.76 -8.22 27.57
C TYR A 74 -29.52 -7.42 28.63
N LYS A 75 -30.67 -6.85 28.29
CA LYS A 75 -31.54 -6.17 29.26
C LYS A 75 -32.27 -7.21 30.11
N THR A 76 -32.31 -6.97 31.41
CA THR A 76 -33.15 -7.75 32.34
C THR A 76 -34.63 -7.42 32.13
N GLU A 77 -35.52 -8.28 32.63
CA GLU A 77 -36.97 -8.05 32.58
C GLU A 77 -37.37 -6.71 33.22
N GLU A 78 -36.70 -6.33 34.32
CA GLU A 78 -36.94 -5.05 34.99
C GLU A 78 -36.57 -3.85 34.12
N ILE A 79 -35.42 -3.93 33.44
CA ILE A 79 -34.99 -2.89 32.48
C ILE A 79 -35.98 -2.80 31.31
N LEU A 80 -36.50 -3.93 30.83
CA LEU A 80 -37.48 -3.97 29.74
C LEU A 80 -38.87 -3.44 30.17
N ALA A 81 -39.26 -3.64 31.43
CA ALA A 81 -40.52 -3.17 32.00
C ALA A 81 -40.50 -1.68 32.38
N ALA A 82 -39.36 -1.01 32.26
CA ALA A 82 -39.20 0.40 32.64
C ALA A 82 -40.15 1.31 31.83
N GLY A 83 -41.03 2.03 32.54
CA GLY A 83 -42.03 2.93 31.91
C GLY A 83 -41.47 4.24 31.34
N SER A 84 -40.16 4.50 31.47
CA SER A 84 -39.52 5.70 30.90
C SER A 84 -38.05 5.46 30.56
N ILE A 85 -37.49 6.27 29.66
CA ILE A 85 -36.07 6.23 29.29
C ILE A 85 -35.17 6.52 30.49
N ALA A 86 -35.54 7.47 31.35
CA ALA A 86 -34.79 7.80 32.55
C ALA A 86 -34.73 6.60 33.51
N LYS A 87 -35.87 5.93 33.73
CA LYS A 87 -35.91 4.74 34.60
C LYS A 87 -35.14 3.56 33.98
N MET A 88 -35.23 3.38 32.66
CA MET A 88 -34.45 2.37 31.96
C MET A 88 -32.95 2.61 32.11
N ALA A 89 -32.50 3.87 31.97
CA ALA A 89 -31.09 4.23 32.14
C ALA A 89 -30.60 4.01 33.58
N GLU A 90 -31.42 4.35 34.58
CA GLU A 90 -31.13 4.08 36.00
C GLU A 90 -30.96 2.58 36.27
N LEU A 91 -31.94 1.76 35.87
CA LEU A 91 -31.90 0.30 36.06
C LEU A 91 -30.74 -0.35 35.30
N THR A 92 -30.46 0.11 34.08
CA THR A 92 -29.32 -0.37 33.30
C THR A 92 -27.99 -0.01 33.98
N ALA A 93 -27.88 1.17 34.59
CA ALA A 93 -26.68 1.56 35.32
C ALA A 93 -26.47 0.68 36.56
N ASN A 94 -27.54 0.39 37.31
CA ASN A 94 -27.48 -0.52 38.46
C ASN A 94 -27.02 -1.92 38.04
N GLU A 95 -27.60 -2.47 36.97
CA GLU A 95 -27.18 -3.77 36.43
C GLU A 95 -25.68 -3.81 36.06
N ILE A 96 -25.16 -2.73 35.47
CA ILE A 96 -23.72 -2.61 35.17
C ILE A 96 -22.87 -2.61 36.46
N TYR A 97 -23.34 -1.96 37.53
CA TYR A 97 -22.66 -1.99 38.82
C TYR A 97 -22.68 -3.39 39.44
N ASP A 98 -23.81 -4.08 39.37
CA ASP A 98 -23.98 -5.44 39.90
C ASP A 98 -23.06 -6.43 39.16
N ILE A 99 -22.97 -6.33 37.82
CA ILE A 99 -22.03 -7.12 37.00
C ILE A 99 -20.57 -6.88 37.45
N ARG A 100 -20.19 -5.62 37.73
CA ARG A 100 -18.83 -5.27 38.19
C ARG A 100 -18.53 -5.81 39.58
N GLU A 101 -19.50 -5.73 40.48
CA GLU A 101 -19.39 -6.27 41.83
C GLU A 101 -19.21 -7.79 41.78
N ASN A 102 -20.05 -8.48 41.03
CA ASN A 102 -19.95 -9.94 40.81
C ASN A 102 -18.59 -10.34 40.22
N ARG A 103 -18.09 -9.59 39.22
CA ARG A 103 -16.74 -9.82 38.66
C ARG A 103 -15.65 -9.65 39.73
N SER A 104 -15.76 -8.63 40.58
CA SER A 104 -14.83 -8.39 41.69
C SER A 104 -14.86 -9.53 42.71
N LEU A 105 -16.06 -9.98 43.12
CA LEU A 105 -16.23 -11.09 44.07
C LEU A 105 -15.63 -12.39 43.53
N LEU A 106 -15.86 -12.70 42.25
CA LEU A 106 -15.29 -13.87 41.59
C LEU A 106 -13.77 -13.82 41.51
N THR A 107 -13.21 -12.64 41.19
CA THR A 107 -11.76 -12.46 41.11
C THR A 107 -11.10 -12.58 42.49
N LYS A 108 -11.80 -12.15 43.54
CA LYS A 108 -11.33 -12.24 44.94
C LYS A 108 -11.56 -13.60 45.59
N GLY A 109 -12.27 -14.51 44.93
CA GLY A 109 -12.65 -15.80 45.51
C GLY A 109 -13.71 -15.71 46.61
N GLN A 110 -14.50 -14.63 46.62
CA GLN A 110 -15.50 -14.32 47.66
C GLN A 110 -16.93 -14.51 47.16
N ALA A 111 -17.11 -14.99 45.92
CA ALA A 111 -18.44 -15.26 45.38
C ALA A 111 -19.02 -16.53 46.00
N ASP A 112 -20.33 -16.52 46.24
CA ASP A 112 -21.06 -17.68 46.80
C ASP A 112 -20.94 -18.93 45.91
N PHE A 113 -20.79 -18.72 44.60
CA PHE A 113 -20.63 -19.80 43.62
C PHE A 113 -19.29 -19.70 42.89
N MET A 114 -18.24 -20.25 43.52
CA MET A 114 -16.92 -20.33 42.89
C MET A 114 -16.80 -21.51 41.92
N PRO A 115 -16.33 -21.27 40.67
CA PRO A 115 -16.04 -22.33 39.72
C PRO A 115 -14.94 -23.27 40.24
N LYS A 116 -15.07 -24.57 39.93
CA LYS A 116 -14.13 -25.60 40.40
C LYS A 116 -12.88 -25.71 39.54
N ASP A 117 -12.88 -25.13 38.34
CA ASP A 117 -11.74 -25.09 37.43
C ASP A 117 -11.54 -23.69 36.81
N GLY A 118 -10.32 -23.43 36.33
CA GLY A 118 -9.94 -22.14 35.76
C GLY A 118 -10.55 -21.83 34.39
N GLN A 119 -11.02 -22.85 33.65
CA GLN A 119 -11.65 -22.64 32.33
C GLN A 119 -13.08 -22.11 32.49
N GLN A 120 -13.84 -22.67 33.44
CA GLN A 120 -15.17 -22.21 33.81
C GLN A 120 -15.13 -20.80 34.39
N LEU A 121 -14.13 -20.50 35.25
CA LEU A 121 -13.94 -19.14 35.75
C LEU A 121 -13.71 -18.14 34.61
N LYS A 122 -12.83 -18.49 33.66
CA LYS A 122 -12.58 -17.64 32.49
C LYS A 122 -13.83 -17.44 31.64
N LEU A 123 -14.62 -18.50 31.43
CA LEU A 123 -15.87 -18.42 30.68
C LEU A 123 -16.87 -17.47 31.35
N MET A 124 -17.04 -17.59 32.67
CA MET A 124 -17.97 -16.75 33.44
C MET A 124 -17.53 -15.29 33.48
N LEU A 125 -16.23 -15.02 33.66
CA LEU A 125 -15.68 -13.66 33.57
C LEU A 125 -15.91 -13.07 32.18
N ASN A 126 -15.68 -13.83 31.12
CA ASN A 126 -15.94 -13.38 29.75
C ASN A 126 -17.42 -13.10 29.50
N GLN A 127 -18.33 -13.87 30.10
CA GLN A 127 -19.78 -13.62 30.00
C GLN A 127 -20.17 -12.30 30.67
N LEU A 128 -19.67 -12.05 31.89
CA LEU A 128 -19.87 -10.77 32.59
C LEU A 128 -19.29 -9.60 31.79
N ASP A 129 -18.08 -9.74 31.24
CA ASP A 129 -17.48 -8.72 30.38
C ASP A 129 -18.32 -8.47 29.13
N THR A 130 -18.90 -9.52 28.54
CA THR A 130 -19.77 -9.40 27.35
C THR A 130 -21.06 -8.65 27.70
N GLN A 131 -21.71 -8.99 28.82
CA GLN A 131 -22.91 -8.32 29.32
C GLN A 131 -22.64 -6.84 29.64
N GLU A 132 -21.57 -6.56 30.38
CA GLU A 132 -21.16 -5.19 30.71
C GLU A 132 -20.95 -4.37 29.43
N ASN A 133 -20.17 -4.91 28.48
CA ASN A 133 -19.89 -4.22 27.22
C ASN A 133 -21.12 -4.03 26.34
N ALA A 134 -22.08 -4.95 26.35
CA ALA A 134 -23.34 -4.79 25.65
C ALA A 134 -24.18 -3.66 26.26
N LEU A 135 -24.39 -3.67 27.57
CA LEU A 135 -25.18 -2.65 28.26
C LEU A 135 -24.55 -1.26 28.18
N LEU A 136 -23.21 -1.16 28.28
CA LEU A 136 -22.48 0.10 28.13
C LEU A 136 -22.69 0.78 26.76
N GLN A 137 -23.02 0.01 25.72
CA GLN A 137 -23.32 0.58 24.39
C GLN A 137 -24.60 1.41 24.39
N LEU A 138 -25.55 1.18 25.32
CA LEU A 138 -26.73 2.04 25.48
C LEU A 138 -26.35 3.47 25.91
N PHE A 139 -25.21 3.64 26.58
CA PHE A 139 -24.73 4.94 27.05
C PHE A 139 -23.70 5.56 26.11
N ARG A 140 -22.77 4.75 25.58
CA ARG A 140 -21.64 5.23 24.77
C ARG A 140 -21.91 5.19 23.26
N GLY A 141 -22.97 4.49 22.83
CA GLY A 141 -23.22 4.16 21.44
C GLY A 141 -22.25 3.11 20.91
N THR A 142 -22.31 2.88 19.59
CA THR A 142 -21.38 2.01 18.85
C THR A 142 -20.53 2.83 17.88
N LYS A 143 -19.34 2.32 17.55
CA LYS A 143 -18.45 2.94 16.57
C LYS A 143 -17.99 1.89 15.57
N LYS A 144 -18.28 2.13 14.29
CA LYS A 144 -17.79 1.34 13.17
C LYS A 144 -16.71 2.12 12.41
N THR A 145 -15.60 1.47 12.06
CA THR A 145 -14.49 2.13 11.36
C THR A 145 -14.07 1.36 10.11
N ASP A 146 -14.57 1.77 8.95
CA ASP A 146 -14.15 1.20 7.67
C ASP A 146 -12.80 1.80 7.23
N THR A 147 -11.96 0.97 6.60
CA THR A 147 -10.67 1.40 6.04
C THR A 147 -10.76 1.45 4.52
N HIS A 148 -10.52 2.63 3.94
CA HIS A 148 -10.50 2.80 2.49
C HIS A 148 -9.06 2.96 2.01
N VAL A 149 -8.73 2.25 0.93
CA VAL A 149 -7.48 2.40 0.19
C VAL A 149 -7.80 3.15 -1.09
N PHE A 150 -7.09 4.24 -1.32
CA PHE A 150 -7.13 5.01 -2.56
C PHE A 150 -5.78 4.86 -3.28
N THR A 151 -5.82 4.72 -4.60
CA THR A 151 -4.63 4.66 -5.46
C THR A 151 -4.67 5.86 -6.40
N LEU A 152 -3.52 6.55 -6.52
CA LEU A 152 -3.33 7.68 -7.41
C LEU A 152 -2.03 7.47 -8.19
N ASP A 153 -2.11 7.61 -9.50
CA ASP A 153 -0.95 7.52 -10.37
C ASP A 153 -0.31 8.91 -10.52
N TYR A 154 1.02 8.96 -10.40
CA TYR A 154 1.80 10.17 -10.61
C TYR A 154 3.04 9.86 -11.44
N VAL A 155 3.15 10.50 -12.60
CA VAL A 155 4.29 10.36 -13.51
C VAL A 155 5.02 11.70 -13.57
N PRO A 156 6.19 11.84 -12.93
CA PRO A 156 6.95 13.08 -12.99
C PRO A 156 7.65 13.20 -14.35
N ASP A 157 7.46 14.33 -15.04
CA ASP A 157 8.22 14.66 -16.25
C ASP A 157 9.59 15.29 -15.94
N SER A 158 9.71 15.95 -14.78
CA SER A 158 10.93 16.62 -14.32
C SER A 158 10.91 16.79 -12.79
N GLU A 159 11.92 17.47 -12.22
CA GLU A 159 11.87 17.84 -10.80
C GLU A 159 10.66 18.73 -10.50
N THR A 160 9.83 18.32 -9.54
CA THR A 160 8.62 19.05 -9.14
C THR A 160 8.80 19.63 -7.74
N LYS A 161 8.43 20.90 -7.58
CA LYS A 161 8.55 21.64 -6.30
C LYS A 161 7.18 22.00 -5.74
N GLY A 162 6.45 21.00 -5.23
CA GLY A 162 5.24 21.21 -4.44
C GLY A 162 3.97 21.34 -5.25
N GLU A 163 3.77 20.45 -6.23
CA GLU A 163 2.51 20.34 -6.96
C GLU A 163 1.45 19.67 -6.09
N ILE A 164 0.18 20.07 -6.23
CA ILE A 164 -0.91 19.44 -5.47
C ILE A 164 -1.22 18.06 -6.07
N LEU A 165 -0.93 17.00 -5.33
CA LEU A 165 -1.21 15.63 -5.74
C LEU A 165 -2.70 15.29 -5.51
N PHE A 166 -3.20 15.58 -4.30
CA PHE A 166 -4.59 15.38 -3.94
C PHE A 166 -5.04 16.34 -2.84
N ARG A 167 -6.35 16.40 -2.59
CA ARG A 167 -6.94 17.11 -1.45
C ARG A 167 -7.67 16.14 -0.54
N PHE A 168 -7.60 16.37 0.77
CA PHE A 168 -8.22 15.51 1.78
C PHE A 168 -9.04 16.31 2.78
N SER A 169 -10.28 15.87 3.00
CA SER A 169 -11.20 16.43 3.98
C SER A 169 -11.44 15.44 5.12
N LYS A 170 -11.40 15.93 6.36
CA LYS A 170 -11.75 15.13 7.55
C LYS A 170 -13.21 14.65 7.53
N HIS A 171 -14.08 15.29 6.74
CA HIS A 171 -15.49 14.93 6.63
C HIS A 171 -15.81 14.16 5.35
N LEU A 172 -15.16 14.49 4.23
CA LEU A 172 -15.46 13.91 2.91
C LEU A 172 -14.44 12.86 2.44
N GLY A 173 -13.30 12.72 3.11
CA GLY A 173 -12.21 11.84 2.68
C GLY A 173 -11.41 12.46 1.53
N LEU A 174 -11.01 11.64 0.55
CA LEU A 174 -10.33 12.10 -0.65
C LEU A 174 -11.29 12.93 -1.51
N VAL A 175 -10.89 14.15 -1.88
CA VAL A 175 -11.68 15.04 -2.75
C VAL A 175 -10.89 15.47 -3.98
N LYS A 176 -11.60 15.99 -4.98
CA LYS A 176 -10.99 16.50 -6.22
C LYS A 176 -10.05 17.68 -5.93
N ASN A 177 -9.09 17.88 -6.84
CA ASN A 177 -8.09 18.94 -6.71
C ASN A 177 -8.67 20.35 -6.74
N ASP A 178 -9.83 20.59 -7.31
CA ASP A 178 -10.51 21.90 -7.33
C ASP A 178 -11.39 22.15 -6.09
N ASN A 179 -11.61 21.13 -5.25
CA ASN A 179 -12.54 21.22 -4.13
C ASN A 179 -11.89 21.86 -2.89
N VAL A 180 -12.29 23.10 -2.58
CA VAL A 180 -11.79 23.89 -1.44
C VAL A 180 -12.12 23.30 -0.06
N ALA A 181 -13.03 22.32 0.04
CA ALA A 181 -13.37 21.66 1.30
C ALA A 181 -12.30 20.67 1.78
N GLY A 182 -11.29 20.37 0.95
CA GLY A 182 -10.14 19.53 1.29
C GLY A 182 -8.84 20.31 1.42
N GLU A 183 -8.04 19.93 2.40
CA GLU A 183 -6.69 20.46 2.59
C GLU A 183 -5.73 19.82 1.56
N PRO A 184 -4.82 20.60 0.93
CA PRO A 184 -3.94 20.10 -0.12
C PRO A 184 -2.78 19.28 0.42
N TYR A 185 -2.52 18.15 -0.24
CA TYR A 185 -1.32 17.34 -0.09
C TYR A 185 -0.47 17.54 -1.33
N THR A 186 0.73 18.07 -1.13
CA THR A 186 1.64 18.44 -2.22
C THR A 186 2.76 17.44 -2.36
N ILE A 187 3.10 17.08 -3.59
CA ILE A 187 4.22 16.22 -3.93
C ILE A 187 5.41 17.05 -4.41
N GLU A 188 6.59 16.71 -3.89
CA GLU A 188 7.89 17.13 -4.40
C GLU A 188 8.62 15.91 -4.93
N VAL A 189 9.25 16.05 -6.09
CA VAL A 189 10.12 15.02 -6.67
C VAL A 189 11.45 15.67 -6.99
N LYS A 190 12.54 15.15 -6.42
CA LYS A 190 13.91 15.66 -6.59
C LYS A 190 14.81 14.60 -7.17
N ASP A 191 15.62 14.95 -8.15
CA ASP A 191 16.70 14.08 -8.62
C ASP A 191 17.89 14.18 -7.64
N LEU A 192 18.30 13.04 -7.09
CA LEU A 192 19.47 12.96 -6.22
C LEU A 192 20.80 12.94 -7.00
N LYS A 193 20.75 12.93 -8.34
CA LYS A 193 21.92 12.97 -9.23
C LYS A 193 22.97 11.93 -8.86
N ALA A 194 22.49 10.75 -8.48
CA ALA A 194 23.31 9.67 -7.97
C ALA A 194 24.03 8.85 -9.06
N LEU A 195 23.86 9.22 -10.34
CA LEU A 195 24.50 8.54 -11.45
C LEU A 195 25.99 8.92 -11.53
N PRO A 196 26.91 7.95 -11.68
CA PRO A 196 28.30 8.26 -11.89
C PRO A 196 28.48 9.04 -13.21
N ASN A 197 29.42 9.99 -13.20
CA ASN A 197 29.88 10.66 -14.42
C ASN A 197 30.48 9.59 -15.34
N VAL A 198 29.91 9.44 -16.52
CA VAL A 198 30.56 8.65 -17.57
C VAL A 198 31.66 9.55 -18.09
N GLU A 199 32.91 9.20 -17.83
CA GLU A 199 34.01 9.71 -18.65
C GLU A 199 33.61 9.44 -20.09
N THR A 200 33.56 10.47 -20.92
CA THR A 200 33.20 10.35 -22.33
C THR A 200 34.19 9.40 -23.01
N ILE A 201 33.89 8.10 -23.00
CA ILE A 201 34.51 7.12 -23.87
C ILE A 201 34.06 7.56 -25.25
N SER A 202 35.01 8.19 -25.95
CA SER A 202 34.95 8.69 -27.32
C SER A 202 33.77 8.15 -28.11
N LYS A 203 32.87 9.07 -28.55
CA LYS A 203 31.82 8.79 -29.53
C LYS A 203 32.34 7.84 -30.60
N PRO A 204 31.84 6.59 -30.69
CA PRO A 204 32.01 5.83 -31.90
C PRO A 204 31.28 6.59 -33.01
N LYS A 205 31.99 6.87 -34.10
CA LYS A 205 31.46 7.40 -35.35
C LYS A 205 30.10 6.77 -35.69
N ASP A 206 29.24 7.53 -36.36
CA ASP A 206 27.94 7.20 -36.97
C ASP A 206 27.86 5.84 -37.70
N LYS A 207 28.04 4.75 -36.98
CA LYS A 207 27.68 3.40 -37.38
C LYS A 207 26.56 3.00 -36.44
N LYS A 208 25.40 2.68 -37.02
CA LYS A 208 24.32 1.97 -36.31
C LYS A 208 24.86 0.61 -35.89
N VAL A 209 25.44 0.53 -34.70
CA VAL A 209 25.85 -0.74 -34.09
C VAL A 209 24.58 -1.42 -33.58
N GLU A 210 24.41 -2.70 -33.88
CA GLU A 210 23.32 -3.50 -33.32
C GLU A 210 23.66 -3.78 -31.84
N ASP A 211 22.84 -3.28 -30.92
CA ASP A 211 23.05 -3.38 -29.47
C ASP A 211 21.73 -3.59 -28.71
N LEU A 212 21.85 -4.02 -27.45
CA LEU A 212 20.75 -4.00 -26.50
C LEU A 212 20.80 -2.71 -25.70
N ARG A 213 19.70 -1.95 -25.70
CA ARG A 213 19.59 -0.71 -24.93
C ARG A 213 18.82 -0.96 -23.65
N TYR A 214 19.33 -0.41 -22.54
CA TYR A 214 18.71 -0.49 -21.22
C TYR A 214 18.83 0.86 -20.51
N THR A 215 18.01 1.07 -19.49
CA THR A 215 18.02 2.31 -18.72
C THR A 215 18.87 2.12 -17.47
N VAL A 216 19.82 3.00 -17.20
CA VAL A 216 20.40 3.14 -15.85
C VAL A 216 19.55 4.17 -15.11
N PRO A 217 18.71 3.78 -14.14
CA PRO A 217 17.81 4.70 -13.47
C PRO A 217 18.57 5.62 -12.52
N GLY A 218 18.15 6.87 -12.45
CA GLY A 218 18.55 7.80 -11.40
C GLY A 218 17.86 7.44 -10.07
N LYS A 219 18.20 8.17 -9.00
CA LYS A 219 17.52 8.07 -7.72
C LYS A 219 16.67 9.31 -7.52
N GLY A 220 15.35 9.13 -7.45
CA GLY A 220 14.41 10.20 -7.14
C GLY A 220 14.03 10.18 -5.66
N GLU A 221 14.04 11.34 -5.01
CA GLU A 221 13.45 11.54 -3.69
C GLU A 221 12.03 12.08 -3.85
N ILE A 222 11.05 11.33 -3.33
CA ILE A 222 9.64 11.70 -3.31
C ILE A 222 9.31 12.17 -1.90
N ILE A 223 8.76 13.37 -1.78
CA ILE A 223 8.29 13.93 -0.53
C ILE A 223 6.83 14.34 -0.69
N LEU A 224 5.96 13.81 0.17
CA LEU A 224 4.59 14.31 0.31
C LEU A 224 4.54 15.24 1.51
N ARG A 225 4.01 16.44 1.31
CA ARG A 225 3.82 17.44 2.36
C ARG A 225 2.35 17.77 2.57
N HIS A 226 2.01 18.10 3.80
CA HIS A 226 0.72 18.64 4.21
C HIS A 226 0.96 19.78 5.19
N ASN A 227 0.41 20.97 4.92
CA ASN A 227 0.62 22.18 5.73
C ASN A 227 2.11 22.46 6.04
N GLY A 228 2.99 22.23 5.04
CA GLY A 228 4.44 22.41 5.15
C GLY A 228 5.19 21.25 5.83
N GLN A 229 4.49 20.37 6.55
CA GLN A 229 5.09 19.22 7.22
C GLN A 229 5.26 18.04 6.27
N GLU A 230 6.37 17.33 6.39
CA GLU A 230 6.61 16.09 5.67
C GLU A 230 5.77 14.96 6.27
N VAL A 231 4.85 14.41 5.48
CA VAL A 231 3.98 13.30 5.89
C VAL A 231 4.44 11.95 5.34
N TYR A 232 5.22 11.97 4.26
CA TYR A 232 5.81 10.80 3.66
C TYR A 232 7.07 11.19 2.91
N LYS A 233 8.09 10.33 2.99
CA LYS A 233 9.33 10.47 2.25
C LYS A 233 9.87 9.11 1.86
N SER A 234 10.25 8.97 0.60
CA SER A 234 10.92 7.77 0.11
C SER A 234 11.88 8.10 -1.02
N THR A 235 12.88 7.24 -1.19
CA THR A 235 13.79 7.29 -2.33
C THR A 235 13.51 6.08 -3.20
N LEU A 236 13.23 6.30 -4.48
CA LEU A 236 12.92 5.24 -5.45
C LEU A 236 13.81 5.39 -6.69
N PRO A 237 14.17 4.27 -7.35
CA PRO A 237 14.82 4.34 -8.65
C PRO A 237 13.81 4.88 -9.68
N MET A 238 14.23 5.85 -10.49
CA MET A 238 13.40 6.50 -11.51
C MET A 238 14.10 6.49 -12.86
N ALA A 239 13.41 5.97 -13.88
CA ALA A 239 13.90 5.95 -15.26
C ALA A 239 14.04 7.37 -15.84
N GLN A 240 13.17 8.30 -15.41
CA GLN A 240 13.12 9.69 -15.89
C GLN A 240 14.36 10.50 -15.52
N PHE A 241 14.98 10.19 -14.38
CA PHE A 241 16.27 10.77 -13.96
C PHE A 241 17.47 9.91 -14.41
N GLY A 242 17.18 8.88 -15.20
CA GLY A 242 18.15 7.94 -15.73
C GLY A 242 18.79 8.39 -17.03
N ARG A 243 19.56 7.48 -17.62
CA ARG A 243 20.03 7.56 -19.01
C ARG A 243 19.94 6.20 -19.68
N VAL A 244 19.87 6.20 -21.00
CA VAL A 244 19.97 4.97 -21.80
C VAL A 244 21.45 4.62 -21.97
N GLU A 245 21.79 3.37 -21.69
CA GLU A 245 23.10 2.78 -21.95
C GLU A 245 23.00 1.62 -22.95
N HIS A 246 24.15 1.27 -23.50
CA HIS A 246 24.30 0.34 -24.60
C HIS A 246 25.06 -0.89 -24.14
N LEU A 247 24.42 -2.05 -24.21
CA LEU A 247 25.05 -3.35 -24.01
C LEU A 247 25.40 -3.94 -25.39
N GLY A 248 26.70 -4.13 -25.62
CA GLY A 248 27.24 -4.49 -26.94
C GLY A 248 26.63 -5.78 -27.51
N GLY A 249 26.29 -5.74 -28.80
CA GLY A 249 25.67 -6.87 -29.52
C GLY A 249 26.52 -8.14 -29.56
N ASP A 250 27.84 -8.04 -29.35
CA ASP A 250 28.75 -9.19 -29.32
C ASP A 250 28.41 -10.18 -28.20
N LEU A 251 27.78 -9.70 -27.12
CA LEU A 251 27.28 -10.53 -26.02
C LEU A 251 26.09 -11.41 -26.44
N PHE A 252 25.50 -11.19 -27.61
CA PHE A 252 24.36 -11.95 -28.12
C PHE A 252 24.70 -12.76 -29.39
N ASN A 253 25.98 -13.13 -29.55
CA ASN A 253 26.44 -13.94 -30.68
C ASN A 253 26.08 -15.44 -30.50
N LYS A 254 26.25 -16.25 -31.56
CA LYS A 254 25.89 -17.70 -31.55
C LYS A 254 26.60 -18.54 -30.49
N LYS A 255 27.74 -18.09 -29.98
CA LYS A 255 28.53 -18.79 -28.96
C LYS A 255 28.21 -18.32 -27.54
N SER A 256 27.41 -17.25 -27.41
CA SER A 256 27.07 -16.66 -26.13
C SER A 256 25.84 -17.31 -25.53
N THR A 257 25.91 -17.63 -24.24
CA THR A 257 24.78 -18.03 -23.39
C THR A 257 24.22 -16.86 -22.59
N THR A 258 24.61 -15.61 -22.92
CA THR A 258 24.20 -14.43 -22.14
C THR A 258 22.69 -14.29 -22.11
N ARG A 259 22.15 -14.23 -20.88
CA ARG A 259 20.78 -13.91 -20.54
C ARG A 259 20.75 -12.59 -19.80
N VAL A 260 19.84 -11.72 -20.20
CA VAL A 260 19.65 -10.42 -19.57
C VAL A 260 18.22 -10.32 -19.07
N TYR A 261 18.08 -9.86 -17.84
CA TYR A 261 16.81 -9.61 -17.18
C TYR A 261 16.70 -8.12 -16.86
N LEU A 262 15.55 -7.54 -17.17
CA LEU A 262 15.29 -6.11 -17.01
C LEU A 262 14.16 -5.87 -16.01
N SER A 263 14.27 -4.76 -15.29
CA SER A 263 13.27 -4.29 -14.32
C SER A 263 12.01 -3.85 -15.06
N PRO A 264 10.83 -4.35 -14.71
CA PRO A 264 9.57 -3.96 -15.33
C PRO A 264 9.20 -2.49 -15.06
N SER A 265 9.70 -1.88 -13.98
CA SER A 265 9.39 -0.51 -13.58
C SER A 265 10.38 0.53 -14.11
N THR A 266 11.65 0.17 -14.28
CA THR A 266 12.71 1.12 -14.64
C THR A 266 13.42 0.84 -15.95
N GLY A 267 13.32 -0.39 -16.49
CA GLY A 267 14.11 -0.81 -17.64
C GLY A 267 15.60 -1.05 -17.32
N ALA A 268 15.97 -1.08 -16.04
CA ALA A 268 17.32 -1.39 -15.59
C ALA A 268 17.65 -2.86 -15.71
N ILE A 269 18.90 -3.18 -16.01
CA ILE A 269 19.37 -4.56 -15.90
C ILE A 269 19.34 -4.97 -14.42
N THR A 270 18.54 -5.98 -14.09
CA THR A 270 18.47 -6.55 -12.74
C THR A 270 19.42 -7.72 -12.57
N LYS A 271 19.64 -8.47 -13.66
CA LYS A 271 20.53 -9.64 -13.68
C LYS A 271 21.10 -9.86 -15.07
N ILE A 272 22.38 -10.19 -15.13
CA ILE A 272 23.04 -10.76 -16.30
C ILE A 272 23.54 -12.14 -15.89
N GLU A 273 23.22 -13.15 -16.68
CA GLU A 273 23.77 -14.49 -16.56
C GLU A 273 24.54 -14.80 -17.84
N GLY A 274 25.70 -15.43 -17.73
CA GLY A 274 26.52 -15.89 -18.85
C GLY A 274 27.60 -16.80 -18.28
N GLU A 275 28.29 -17.54 -19.14
CA GLU A 275 29.57 -18.16 -18.76
C GLU A 275 30.60 -17.10 -18.35
#